data_AF-A0A202DC77-F1
#
_entry.id   AF-A0A202DC77-F1
#
_cell.length_a   1.000
_cell.length_b   1.000
_cell.length_c   1.000
_cell.angle_alpha   90.00
_cell.angle_beta   90.00
_cell.angle_gamma   90.00
#
_symmetry.space_group_name_H-M   'P 1'
#
loop_
_entity.id
_entity.type
_entity.pdbx_description
1 polymer ?
#
loop_
_entity_poly.entity_id
_entity_poly.type
_entity_poly.pdbx_seq_one_letter_code
_entity_poly.pdbx_strand_id
1 'polypeptide(L)'
;MPCGIFFHTKFQPGGWPRQGYEAQVNSTHKDPRKTGSVYATKDVGGAISKDYHWFQYEVIVKGKTVTMKVDGKVVNEYTEPDGAKPPKYLSEGTIAIQAHDPGSVVHYRNIMLKVLQ
;
A
#
# COMPACT_ATOMS: atom_id res chain seq x y z
N MET A 1 8.52 -11.75 -4.59
CA MET A 1 8.37 -10.74 -5.68
C MET A 1 7.38 -9.67 -5.21
N PRO A 2 7.45 -8.42 -5.70
CA PRO A 2 6.66 -7.34 -5.15
C PRO A 2 5.20 -7.42 -5.60
N CYS A 3 4.32 -6.85 -4.79
CA CYS A 3 2.91 -6.62 -5.05
C CYS A 3 2.52 -5.33 -4.30
N GLY A 4 1.28 -4.89 -4.42
CA GLY A 4 0.80 -3.66 -3.81
C GLY A 4 -0.70 -3.68 -3.59
N ILE A 5 -1.13 -2.88 -2.61
CA ILE A 5 -2.54 -2.53 -2.42
C ILE A 5 -2.66 -1.04 -2.70
N PHE A 6 -3.37 -0.68 -3.75
CA PHE A 6 -3.63 0.71 -4.09
C PHE A 6 -4.88 1.22 -3.39
N PHE A 7 -4.86 2.49 -2.98
CA PHE A 7 -5.95 3.17 -2.29
C PHE A 7 -6.12 4.61 -2.77
N HIS A 8 -7.34 5.16 -2.61
CA HIS A 8 -7.74 6.48 -3.12
C HIS A 8 -7.52 6.59 -4.65
N THR A 9 -7.77 5.48 -5.34
CA THR A 9 -7.58 5.35 -6.79
C THR A 9 -8.89 5.62 -7.55
N LYS A 10 -8.79 5.73 -8.86
CA LYS A 10 -9.95 5.71 -9.77
C LYS A 10 -9.85 4.50 -10.69
N PHE A 11 -10.99 3.86 -10.97
CA PHE A 11 -11.05 2.80 -11.97
C PHE A 11 -10.49 3.29 -13.31
N GLN A 12 -9.64 2.47 -13.91
CA GLN A 12 -9.13 2.65 -15.27
C GLN A 12 -9.10 1.29 -15.98
N PRO A 13 -9.32 1.25 -17.30
CA PRO A 13 -9.52 0.00 -18.03
C PRO A 13 -8.26 -0.88 -18.11
N GLY A 14 -7.06 -0.32 -17.89
CA GLY A 14 -5.82 -1.09 -17.91
C GLY A 14 -4.63 -0.33 -17.32
N GLY A 15 -3.52 -1.05 -17.13
CA GLY A 15 -2.30 -0.54 -16.51
C GLY A 15 -2.42 -0.35 -14.99
N TRP A 16 -1.37 0.19 -14.38
CA TRP A 16 -1.34 0.50 -12.95
C TRP A 16 -2.24 1.70 -12.63
N PRO A 17 -2.94 1.70 -11.47
CA PRO A 17 -3.69 2.87 -11.02
C PRO A 17 -2.84 4.13 -11.05
N ARG A 18 -3.26 5.12 -11.85
CA ARG A 18 -2.53 6.39 -12.01
C ARG A 18 -2.76 7.33 -10.85
N GLN A 19 -3.93 7.29 -10.22
CA GLN A 19 -4.31 8.15 -9.10
C GLN A 19 -4.14 7.41 -7.77
N GLY A 20 -3.74 8.15 -6.74
CA GLY A 20 -3.72 7.66 -5.37
C GLY A 20 -2.34 7.18 -4.94
N TYR A 21 -2.34 6.21 -4.04
CA TYR A 21 -1.12 5.68 -3.43
C TYR A 21 -1.13 4.15 -3.44
N GLU A 22 0.06 3.59 -3.27
CA GLU A 22 0.30 2.16 -3.17
C GLU A 22 0.91 1.84 -1.80
N ALA A 23 0.27 0.92 -1.09
CA ALA A 23 0.77 0.26 0.09
C ALA A 23 1.57 -0.96 -0.36
N GLN A 24 2.89 -0.89 -0.26
CA GLN A 24 3.79 -1.90 -0.79
C GLN A 24 3.62 -3.24 -0.06
N VAL A 25 3.69 -4.33 -0.82
CA VAL A 25 3.87 -5.70 -0.31
C VAL A 25 5.15 -6.27 -0.92
N ASN A 26 6.20 -6.38 -0.09
CA ASN A 26 7.49 -6.91 -0.52
C ASN A 26 8.33 -7.30 0.69
N SER A 27 8.64 -8.59 0.83
CA SER A 27 9.59 -9.06 1.86
C SER A 27 11.01 -9.17 1.28
N THR A 28 11.19 -9.94 0.21
CA THR A 28 12.52 -10.42 -0.22
C THR A 28 12.99 -9.92 -1.59
N HIS A 29 12.14 -9.24 -2.37
CA HIS A 29 12.53 -8.81 -3.72
C HIS A 29 13.68 -7.79 -3.69
N LYS A 30 14.44 -7.67 -4.78
CA LYS A 30 15.58 -6.74 -4.90
C LYS A 30 15.19 -5.26 -4.75
N ASP A 31 13.92 -4.90 -4.95
CA ASP A 31 13.45 -3.55 -4.65
C ASP A 31 13.65 -3.26 -3.15
N PRO A 32 14.36 -2.17 -2.80
CA PRO A 32 14.57 -1.79 -1.40
C PRO A 32 13.30 -1.37 -0.67
N ARG A 33 12.21 -1.03 -1.38
CA ARG A 33 10.92 -0.64 -0.80
C ARG A 33 10.19 -1.86 -0.29
N LYS A 34 10.13 -2.03 1.01
CA LYS A 34 9.54 -3.21 1.66
C LYS A 34 8.10 -2.99 2.06
N THR A 35 7.45 -4.08 2.48
CA THR A 35 6.10 -4.07 3.05
C THR A 35 5.95 -2.92 4.05
N GLY A 36 4.85 -2.16 3.97
CA GLY A 36 4.63 -0.99 4.81
C GLY A 36 5.12 0.34 4.22
N SER A 37 5.78 0.32 3.06
CA SER A 37 6.08 1.55 2.32
C SER A 37 4.81 2.19 1.76
N VAL A 38 4.73 3.52 1.80
CA VAL A 38 3.90 4.27 0.85
C VAL A 38 4.75 4.44 -0.40
N TYR A 39 4.53 3.57 -1.40
CA TYR A 39 5.51 3.32 -2.46
C TYR A 39 5.96 4.59 -3.19
N ALA A 40 7.28 4.81 -3.22
CA ALA A 40 7.92 5.97 -3.84
C ALA A 40 7.40 7.32 -3.31
N THR A 41 6.94 7.34 -2.06
CA THR A 41 6.48 8.54 -1.34
C THR A 41 7.10 8.59 0.06
N LYS A 42 6.99 7.50 0.82
CA LYS A 42 7.69 7.31 2.09
C LYS A 42 7.99 5.83 2.25
N ASP A 43 9.23 5.47 1.97
CA ASP A 43 9.64 4.07 1.86
C ASP A 43 10.15 3.51 3.20
N VAL A 44 9.83 2.25 3.46
CA VAL A 44 10.38 1.45 4.56
C VAL A 44 11.48 0.56 3.99
N GLY A 45 12.68 0.71 4.54
CA GLY A 45 13.80 -0.19 4.28
C GLY A 45 13.81 -1.35 5.27
N GLY A 46 14.30 -2.52 4.82
CA GLY A 46 14.39 -3.72 5.66
C GLY A 46 13.09 -4.51 5.71
N ALA A 47 13.21 -5.83 5.60
CA ALA A 47 12.04 -6.71 5.57
C ALA A 47 11.47 -6.87 6.98
N ILE A 48 10.28 -6.32 7.20
CA ILE A 48 9.51 -6.49 8.44
C ILE A 48 8.52 -7.67 8.35
N SER A 49 8.24 -8.13 7.13
CA SER A 49 7.47 -9.33 6.83
C SER A 49 8.39 -10.43 6.28
N LYS A 50 7.92 -11.68 6.29
CA LYS A 50 8.63 -12.84 5.73
C LYS A 50 7.77 -13.53 4.68
N ASP A 51 8.38 -14.00 3.61
CA ASP A 51 7.68 -14.81 2.59
C ASP A 51 7.12 -16.10 3.21
N TYR A 52 6.01 -16.58 2.65
CA TYR A 52 5.28 -17.79 3.10
C TYR A 52 4.74 -17.73 4.54
N HIS A 53 4.65 -16.54 5.13
CA HIS A 53 4.05 -16.32 6.44
C HIS A 53 2.90 -15.32 6.32
N TRP A 54 1.78 -15.62 6.97
CA TRP A 54 0.70 -14.66 7.11
C TRP A 54 1.10 -13.56 8.09
N PHE A 55 0.78 -12.32 7.74
CA PHE A 55 0.86 -11.17 8.63
C PHE A 55 -0.40 -10.32 8.46
N GLN A 56 -0.78 -9.59 9.50
CA GLN A 56 -1.84 -8.60 9.40
C GLN A 56 -1.27 -7.33 8.79
N TYR A 57 -1.87 -6.82 7.71
CA TYR A 57 -1.49 -5.57 7.09
C TYR A 57 -2.65 -4.58 7.14
N GLU A 58 -2.45 -3.46 7.81
CA GLU A 58 -3.45 -2.40 7.93
C GLU A 58 -2.96 -1.14 7.23
N VAL A 59 -3.80 -0.61 6.34
CA VAL A 59 -3.64 0.69 5.70
C VAL A 59 -4.74 1.59 6.24
N ILE A 60 -4.36 2.57 7.07
CA ILE A 60 -5.29 3.45 7.76
C ILE A 60 -5.11 4.85 7.19
N VAL A 61 -6.17 5.45 6.66
CA VAL A 61 -6.15 6.84 6.20
C VAL A 61 -7.12 7.65 7.05
N LYS A 62 -6.60 8.64 7.79
CA LYS A 62 -7.40 9.57 8.59
C LYS A 62 -6.99 11.01 8.28
N GLY A 63 -7.92 11.78 7.72
CA GLY A 63 -7.61 13.11 7.18
C GLY A 63 -6.53 13.00 6.11
N LYS A 64 -5.37 13.64 6.34
CA LYS A 64 -4.21 13.62 5.45
C LYS A 64 -3.13 12.61 5.84
N THR A 65 -3.35 11.82 6.89
CA THR A 65 -2.34 10.91 7.42
C THR A 65 -2.66 9.47 7.03
N VAL A 66 -1.68 8.82 6.42
CA VAL A 66 -1.64 7.40 6.11
C VAL A 66 -0.75 6.70 7.15
N THR A 67 -1.33 5.79 7.92
CA THR A 67 -0.59 4.95 8.87
C THR A 67 -0.59 3.52 8.35
N MET A 68 0.60 2.93 8.22
CA MET A 68 0.78 1.52 7.85
C MET A 68 1.12 0.71 9.09
N LYS A 69 0.42 -0.39 9.30
CA LYS A 69 0.76 -1.35 10.38
C LYS A 69 0.99 -2.76 9.85
N VAL A 70 2.02 -3.41 10.37
CA VAL A 70 2.29 -4.83 10.16
C VAL A 70 2.27 -5.52 11.51
N ASP A 71 1.42 -6.54 11.66
CA ASP A 71 1.19 -7.27 12.92
C ASP A 71 0.95 -6.32 14.11
N GLY A 72 0.08 -5.33 13.89
CA GLY A 72 -0.32 -4.33 14.88
C GLY A 72 0.70 -3.23 15.18
N LYS A 73 1.94 -3.34 14.68
CA LYS A 73 2.99 -2.34 14.87
C LYS A 73 2.92 -1.27 13.78
N VAL A 74 2.95 0.00 14.15
CA VAL A 74 3.11 1.10 13.19
C VAL A 74 4.52 1.03 12.62
N VAL A 75 4.61 0.87 11.31
CA VAL A 75 5.89 0.74 10.58
C VAL A 75 6.15 1.91 9.65
N ASN A 76 5.10 2.67 9.34
CA ASN A 76 5.20 3.88 8.55
C ASN A 76 4.03 4.81 8.85
N GLU A 77 4.29 6.11 8.79
CA GLU A 77 3.27 7.14 8.91
C GLU A 77 3.62 8.29 7.96
N TYR A 78 2.77 8.54 6.98
CA TYR A 78 2.95 9.59 5.98
C TYR A 78 1.81 10.58 6.10
N THR A 79 2.14 11.86 6.29
CA THR A 79 1.16 12.94 6.19
C THR A 79 1.35 13.64 4.86
N GLU A 80 0.28 13.66 4.06
CA GLU A 80 0.24 14.38 2.80
C GLU A 80 0.41 15.90 3.04
N PRO A 81 1.36 16.56 2.35
CA PRO A 81 1.54 18.00 2.48
C PRO A 81 0.33 18.76 1.90
N ASP A 82 0.12 19.97 2.41
CA ASP A 82 -0.89 20.86 1.84
C ASP A 82 -0.62 21.14 0.35
N GLY A 83 -1.69 21.14 -0.45
CA GLY A 83 -1.59 21.39 -1.89
C GLY A 83 -1.06 20.23 -2.72
N ALA A 84 -1.02 18.99 -2.20
CA ALA A 84 -0.77 17.80 -3.01
C ALA A 84 -1.71 17.75 -4.24
N LYS A 85 -1.16 17.36 -5.39
CA LYS A 85 -1.85 17.38 -6.68
C LYS A 85 -1.86 15.99 -7.32
N PRO A 86 -2.78 15.74 -8.26
CA PRO A 86 -2.72 14.55 -9.11
C PRO A 86 -1.31 14.37 -9.71
N PRO A 87 -0.81 13.13 -9.84
CA PRO A 87 -1.53 11.88 -9.60
C PRO A 87 -1.59 11.40 -8.13
N LYS A 88 -0.65 11.82 -7.28
CA LYS A 88 -0.52 11.32 -5.91
C LYS A 88 -1.17 12.29 -4.92
N TYR A 89 -2.43 12.03 -4.60
CA TYR A 89 -3.16 12.77 -3.58
C TYR A 89 -4.25 11.92 -2.91
N LEU A 90 -4.52 12.18 -1.65
CA LEU A 90 -5.57 11.57 -0.85
C LEU A 90 -6.90 12.19 -1.23
N SER A 91 -7.83 11.35 -1.64
CA SER A 91 -9.20 11.73 -2.00
C SER A 91 -10.20 10.67 -1.58
N GLU A 92 -11.12 10.29 -2.46
CA GLU A 92 -12.02 9.16 -2.34
C GLU A 92 -11.83 8.27 -3.57
N GLY A 93 -12.25 7.01 -3.49
CA GLY A 93 -12.24 6.15 -4.68
C GLY A 93 -12.09 4.67 -4.38
N THR A 94 -11.50 3.96 -5.33
CA THR A 94 -11.37 2.51 -5.32
C THR A 94 -10.13 2.03 -4.56
N ILE A 95 -10.21 0.80 -4.06
CA ILE A 95 -9.08 0.00 -3.61
C ILE A 95 -8.78 -1.03 -4.70
N ALA A 96 -7.52 -1.22 -5.05
CA ALA A 96 -7.10 -2.22 -6.03
C ALA A 96 -5.98 -3.09 -5.47
N ILE A 97 -6.01 -4.39 -5.78
CA ILE A 97 -4.92 -5.32 -5.44
C ILE A 97 -4.12 -5.56 -6.71
N GLN A 98 -2.82 -5.38 -6.60
CA GLN A 98 -1.90 -5.56 -7.71
C GLN A 98 -1.63 -7.05 -7.96
N ALA A 99 -1.31 -7.41 -9.20
CA ALA A 99 -0.57 -8.62 -9.52
C ALA A 99 0.60 -8.17 -10.41
N HIS A 100 1.81 -8.05 -9.85
CA HIS A 100 2.88 -7.27 -10.45
C HIS A 100 3.54 -7.95 -11.68
N ASP A 101 4.08 -9.15 -11.48
CA ASP A 101 4.88 -9.85 -12.49
C ASP A 101 4.35 -11.27 -12.75
N PRO A 102 4.57 -11.83 -13.96
CA PRO A 102 4.42 -13.26 -14.19
C PRO A 102 5.24 -14.07 -13.17
N GLY A 103 4.59 -14.98 -12.44
CA GLY A 103 5.20 -15.77 -11.38
C GLY A 103 5.19 -15.13 -9.98
N SER A 104 4.76 -13.87 -9.84
CA SER A 104 4.48 -13.28 -8.53
C SER A 104 3.20 -13.87 -7.95
N VAL A 105 3.35 -14.72 -6.94
CA VAL A 105 2.22 -15.28 -6.20
C VAL A 105 2.10 -14.58 -4.85
N VAL A 106 0.94 -13.95 -4.61
CA VAL A 106 0.58 -13.37 -3.32
C VAL A 106 -0.82 -13.85 -2.96
N HIS A 107 -1.00 -14.22 -1.70
CA HIS A 107 -2.30 -14.66 -1.18
C HIS A 107 -2.85 -13.60 -0.22
N TYR A 108 -4.12 -13.27 -0.39
CA TYR A 108 -4.87 -12.39 0.50
C TYR A 108 -6.04 -13.16 1.10
N ARG A 109 -6.36 -12.87 2.36
CA ARG A 109 -7.56 -13.37 3.05
C ARG A 109 -8.03 -12.35 4.08
N ASN A 110 -9.28 -12.46 4.50
CA ASN A 110 -9.89 -11.56 5.50
C ASN A 110 -9.75 -10.07 5.13
N ILE A 111 -9.99 -9.74 3.87
CA ILE A 111 -9.97 -8.36 3.40
C ILE A 111 -11.20 -7.66 3.97
N MET A 112 -10.96 -6.69 4.85
CA MET A 112 -12.00 -5.94 5.56
C MET A 112 -11.79 -4.45 5.33
N LEU A 113 -12.90 -3.71 5.30
CA LEU A 113 -12.89 -2.26 5.19
C LEU A 113 -13.72 -1.67 6.32
N LYS A 114 -13.19 -0.65 6.98
CA LYS A 114 -13.93 0.17 7.93
C LYS A 114 -13.85 1.63 7.48
N VAL A 115 -15.01 2.23 7.20
CA VAL A 115 -15.12 3.66 6.94
C VAL A 115 -14.85 4.41 8.25
N LEU A 116 -13.94 5.38 8.21
CA LEU A 116 -13.59 6.21 9.36
C LEU A 116 -14.37 7.54 9.28
N GLN A 117 -14.78 8.04 10.45
CA GLN A 117 -15.41 9.36 10.62
C GLN A 117 -14.37 10.40 11.02
#